data_AF-A0A7M4DQZ8-F1
#
_entry.id   AF-A0A7M4DQZ8-F1
#
_cell.length_a   1.000
_cell.length_b   1.000
_cell.length_c   1.000
_cell.angle_alpha   90.00
_cell.angle_beta   90.00
_cell.angle_gamma   90.00
#
_symmetry.space_group_name_H-M   'P 1'
#
loop_
_entity.id
_entity.type
_entity.pdbx_description
1 polymer ?
#
loop_
_entity_poly.entity_id
_entity_poly.type
_entity_poly.pdbx_seq_one_letter_code
_entity_poly.pdbx_strand_id
1 'polypeptide(L)'
;MPSRPFQAAVGVVSAAAGIGIAHLVAALTVPAASPLLAVGSVAVDAAPTAVKEWAIATFGTADKVVLLAGIGTTLLLVTGLIGLIGFRRRWLGVAGMVLLGGLAAAAAAVRIPQVAAAAPAASAALVSSITLVLLLRATQPAPSAEAEVEAVDGTGPPAGSPLAGPNVRSGRFLPNRRSLLLAGPVAVAVAGIGSGAAIGAFRASDDAVGRDRMLPSPTSAAGDLPAGVQPDVRGITPYVTDNADFYRVDIALTTPRIDATTWRLPIGGLVREPVDFSYDDLLSMPMVERWITLSCVSNPVGGPYVSTARWLGIPLADLLEQAGIEDGAEQVFARGADGFSCSVPLEVIRDGRDALLAVGMNGEQLPFDHGFPARLIVPGLFGFVSAAKWLTELTLSTYADDIAYWTERDWATDAPALTQSRIDVPGPLQNVPAGEVTVAGMAWAQHRGVTKVEVRVDEGEWQETDLADDAGVDLWRSWSLNLPRMAAGRHDVQVRATDGTGQTQPEARTEPFPDGARGWHSVVFAVEG
;
A
#
# COMPACT_ATOMS: atom_id res chain seq x y z
N MET A 1 -1.65 -46.60 -0.16
CA MET A 1 -1.40 -45.17 -0.48
C MET A 1 -1.81 -44.30 0.70
N PRO A 2 -1.18 -43.14 0.94
CA PRO A 2 -1.57 -42.23 2.03
C PRO A 2 -3.00 -41.70 1.88
N SER A 3 -3.60 -41.19 2.96
CA SER A 3 -4.96 -40.59 2.92
C SER A 3 -5.00 -39.32 2.06
N ARG A 4 -6.16 -39.00 1.47
CA ARG A 4 -6.32 -37.77 0.65
C ARG A 4 -5.95 -36.48 1.41
N PRO A 5 -6.34 -36.29 2.69
CA PRO A 5 -5.90 -35.13 3.47
C PRO A 5 -4.39 -35.03 3.61
N PHE A 6 -3.71 -36.16 3.83
CA PHE A 6 -2.24 -36.19 3.90
C PHE A 6 -1.61 -35.82 2.55
N GLN A 7 -2.15 -36.33 1.44
CA GLN A 7 -1.66 -35.99 0.10
C GLN A 7 -1.80 -34.49 -0.21
N ALA A 8 -2.92 -33.89 0.17
CA ALA A 8 -3.13 -32.45 0.04
C ALA A 8 -2.16 -31.66 0.94
N ALA A 9 -1.97 -32.08 2.19
CA ALA A 9 -1.04 -31.45 3.12
C ALA A 9 0.41 -31.43 2.60
N VAL A 10 0.85 -32.48 1.91
CA VAL A 10 2.18 -32.52 1.26
C VAL A 10 2.35 -31.39 0.24
N GLY A 11 1.32 -31.11 -0.57
CA GLY A 11 1.33 -30.01 -1.52
C GLY A 11 1.39 -28.64 -0.83
N VAL A 12 0.54 -28.44 0.20
CA VAL A 12 0.51 -27.20 0.99
C VAL A 12 1.84 -26.93 1.69
N VAL A 13 2.43 -27.93 2.36
CA VAL A 13 3.72 -27.80 3.04
C VAL A 13 4.84 -27.47 2.08
N SER A 14 4.82 -28.06 0.87
CA SER A 14 5.82 -27.78 -0.16
C SER A 14 5.72 -26.33 -0.65
N ALA A 15 4.50 -25.83 -0.87
CA ALA A 15 4.28 -24.44 -1.23
C ALA A 15 4.70 -23.48 -0.10
N ALA A 16 4.35 -23.78 1.16
CA ALA A 16 4.74 -22.98 2.31
C ALA A 16 6.27 -22.85 2.45
N ALA A 17 7.01 -23.93 2.23
CA ALA A 17 8.47 -23.90 2.19
C ALA A 17 9.01 -22.99 1.08
N GLY A 18 8.43 -23.08 -0.12
CA GLY A 18 8.77 -22.19 -1.23
C GLY A 18 8.50 -20.72 -0.94
N ILE A 19 7.33 -20.40 -0.37
CA ILE A 19 6.94 -19.03 0.00
C ILE A 19 7.87 -18.47 1.07
N GLY A 20 8.25 -19.28 2.07
CA GLY A 20 9.19 -18.86 3.11
C GLY A 20 10.54 -18.44 2.53
N ILE A 21 11.11 -19.24 1.62
CA ILE A 21 12.35 -18.87 0.93
C ILE A 21 12.16 -17.65 0.04
N ALA A 22 11.04 -17.56 -0.68
CA ALA A 22 10.76 -16.42 -1.54
C ALA A 22 10.71 -15.10 -0.79
N HIS A 23 10.16 -15.07 0.42
CA HIS A 23 10.16 -13.87 1.27
C HIS A 23 11.57 -13.46 1.70
N LEU A 24 12.43 -14.43 2.04
CA LEU A 24 13.83 -14.15 2.36
C LEU A 24 14.59 -13.58 1.15
N VAL A 25 14.36 -14.15 -0.04
CA VAL A 25 14.95 -13.63 -1.28
C VAL A 25 14.41 -12.24 -1.59
N ALA A 26 13.10 -12.01 -1.48
CA ALA A 26 12.48 -10.71 -1.71
C ALA A 26 13.03 -9.64 -0.76
N ALA A 27 13.23 -9.97 0.52
CA ALA A 27 13.81 -9.05 1.49
C ALA A 27 15.25 -8.62 1.12
N LEU A 28 15.99 -9.46 0.39
CA LEU A 28 17.36 -9.19 -0.05
C LEU A 28 17.44 -8.58 -1.46
N THR A 29 16.38 -8.67 -2.26
CA THR A 29 16.35 -8.16 -3.64
C THR A 29 15.37 -7.00 -3.78
N VAL A 30 14.08 -7.32 -3.86
CA VAL A 30 12.98 -6.37 -4.04
C VAL A 30 11.83 -6.81 -3.15
N PRO A 31 11.60 -6.17 -1.99
CA PRO A 31 10.56 -6.58 -1.04
C PRO A 31 9.15 -6.61 -1.66
N ALA A 32 8.84 -5.67 -2.56
CA ALA A 32 7.58 -5.61 -3.30
C ALA A 32 7.36 -6.80 -4.27
N ALA A 33 8.43 -7.53 -4.62
CA ALA A 33 8.38 -8.69 -5.50
C ALA A 33 8.06 -10.02 -4.77
N SER A 34 7.66 -9.97 -3.49
CA SER A 34 7.16 -11.16 -2.79
C SER A 34 6.03 -11.80 -3.60
N PRO A 35 6.06 -13.13 -3.88
CA PRO A 35 5.11 -13.77 -4.79
C PRO A 35 3.64 -13.54 -4.44
N LEU A 36 3.30 -13.52 -3.15
CA LEU A 36 1.91 -13.31 -2.71
C LEU A 36 1.47 -11.86 -2.99
N LEU A 37 2.35 -10.90 -2.71
CA LEU A 37 2.09 -9.48 -2.94
C LEU A 37 2.03 -9.17 -4.43
N ALA A 38 2.96 -9.69 -5.23
CA ALA A 38 2.99 -9.50 -6.68
C ALA A 38 1.72 -10.03 -7.36
N VAL A 39 1.29 -11.25 -7.02
CA VAL A 39 0.05 -11.83 -7.56
C VAL A 39 -1.18 -11.05 -7.11
N GLY A 40 -1.27 -10.70 -5.82
CA GLY A 40 -2.40 -9.92 -5.32
C GLY A 40 -2.49 -8.54 -5.95
N SER A 41 -1.33 -7.91 -6.13
CA SER A 41 -1.17 -6.60 -6.77
C SER A 41 -1.65 -6.63 -8.22
N VAL A 42 -1.24 -7.63 -9.01
CA VAL A 42 -1.74 -7.80 -10.39
C VAL A 42 -3.23 -8.12 -10.42
N ALA A 43 -3.75 -8.88 -9.46
CA ALA A 43 -5.19 -9.14 -9.36
C ALA A 43 -5.99 -7.86 -9.08
N VAL A 44 -5.45 -6.95 -8.24
CA VAL A 44 -6.00 -5.60 -8.06
C VAL A 44 -5.91 -4.83 -9.37
N ASP A 45 -4.75 -4.81 -10.02
CA ASP A 45 -4.55 -4.03 -11.25
C ASP A 45 -5.52 -4.44 -12.36
N ALA A 46 -5.74 -5.75 -12.54
CA ALA A 46 -6.61 -6.31 -13.56
C ALA A 46 -8.12 -6.25 -13.22
N ALA A 47 -8.48 -5.96 -11.96
CA ALA A 47 -9.88 -5.88 -11.57
C ALA A 47 -10.56 -4.65 -12.20
N PRO A 48 -11.74 -4.81 -12.83
CA PRO A 48 -12.53 -3.68 -13.33
C PRO A 48 -12.87 -2.69 -12.21
N THR A 49 -12.95 -1.40 -12.53
CA THR A 49 -13.22 -0.32 -11.57
C THR A 49 -14.47 -0.58 -10.73
N ALA A 50 -15.57 -1.05 -11.35
CA ALA A 50 -16.81 -1.39 -10.65
C ALA A 50 -16.62 -2.47 -9.56
N VAL A 51 -15.71 -3.43 -9.75
CA VAL A 51 -15.41 -4.47 -8.75
C VAL A 51 -14.62 -3.88 -7.58
N LYS A 52 -13.67 -2.98 -7.86
CA LYS A 52 -12.90 -2.27 -6.83
C LYS A 52 -13.81 -1.39 -5.98
N GLU A 53 -14.67 -0.60 -6.62
CA GLU A 53 -15.65 0.27 -5.95
C GLU A 53 -16.60 -0.55 -5.08
N TRP A 54 -17.13 -1.66 -5.59
CA TRP A 54 -17.98 -2.57 -4.81
C TRP A 54 -17.23 -3.13 -3.59
N ALA A 55 -15.98 -3.56 -3.76
CA ALA A 55 -15.18 -4.10 -2.66
C ALA A 55 -14.90 -3.04 -1.58
N ILE A 56 -14.51 -1.83 -1.98
CA ILE A 56 -14.27 -0.71 -1.06
C ILE A 56 -15.57 -0.31 -0.34
N ALA A 57 -16.68 -0.23 -1.06
CA ALA A 57 -17.98 0.09 -0.47
C ALA A 57 -18.47 -0.97 0.54
N THR A 58 -18.13 -2.25 0.30
CA THR A 58 -18.58 -3.36 1.14
C THR A 58 -17.67 -3.58 2.36
N PHE A 59 -16.35 -3.51 2.17
CA PHE A 59 -15.35 -3.90 3.17
C PHE A 59 -14.60 -2.71 3.79
N GLY A 60 -14.78 -1.50 3.27
CA GLY A 60 -14.07 -0.30 3.74
C GLY A 60 -12.55 -0.50 3.69
N THR A 61 -11.87 -0.13 4.77
CA THR A 61 -10.41 -0.27 4.92
C THR A 61 -9.94 -1.73 5.06
N ALA A 62 -10.85 -2.69 5.22
CA ALA A 62 -10.53 -4.11 5.32
C ALA A 62 -10.46 -4.83 3.96
N ASP A 63 -10.77 -4.15 2.85
CA ASP A 63 -10.76 -4.68 1.48
C ASP A 63 -9.45 -5.43 1.14
N LYS A 64 -8.29 -4.85 1.47
CA LYS A 64 -6.97 -5.46 1.25
C LYS A 64 -6.77 -6.73 2.06
N VAL A 65 -7.24 -6.75 3.31
CA VAL A 65 -7.15 -7.93 4.19
C VAL A 65 -8.01 -9.07 3.62
N VAL A 66 -9.23 -8.75 3.17
CA VAL A 66 -10.13 -9.72 2.54
C VAL A 66 -9.52 -10.28 1.25
N LEU A 67 -8.93 -9.43 0.41
CA LEU A 67 -8.24 -9.86 -0.79
C LEU A 67 -7.07 -10.83 -0.47
N LEU A 68 -6.19 -10.46 0.45
CA LEU A 68 -5.05 -11.30 0.84
C LEU A 68 -5.51 -12.65 1.44
N ALA A 69 -6.58 -12.65 2.24
CA ALA A 69 -7.17 -13.87 2.76
C ALA A 69 -7.76 -14.75 1.64
N GLY A 70 -8.41 -14.14 0.64
CA GLY A 70 -8.94 -14.83 -0.53
C GLY A 70 -7.85 -15.50 -1.39
N ILE A 71 -6.74 -14.78 -1.63
CA ILE A 71 -5.58 -15.32 -2.36
C ILE A 71 -4.95 -16.47 -1.57
N GLY A 72 -4.74 -16.29 -0.26
CA GLY A 72 -4.21 -17.34 0.61
C GLY A 72 -5.08 -18.61 0.59
N THR A 73 -6.40 -18.46 0.63
CA THR A 73 -7.35 -19.57 0.56
C THR A 73 -7.28 -20.29 -0.80
N THR A 74 -7.23 -19.54 -1.90
CA THR A 74 -7.07 -20.10 -3.24
C THR A 74 -5.76 -20.88 -3.37
N LEU A 75 -4.67 -20.33 -2.84
CA LEU A 75 -3.36 -20.97 -2.87
C LEU A 75 -3.35 -22.28 -2.07
N LEU A 76 -4.01 -22.33 -0.91
CA LEU A 76 -4.17 -23.56 -0.12
C LEU A 76 -4.91 -24.64 -0.91
N LEU A 77 -5.99 -24.28 -1.61
CA LEU A 77 -6.79 -25.23 -2.40
C LEU A 77 -6.00 -25.76 -3.60
N VAL A 78 -5.36 -24.86 -4.37
CA VAL A 78 -4.60 -25.23 -5.57
C VAL A 78 -3.39 -26.08 -5.21
N THR A 79 -2.63 -25.70 -4.18
CA THR A 79 -1.45 -26.46 -3.75
C THR A 79 -1.83 -27.80 -3.13
N GLY A 80 -2.97 -27.89 -2.43
CA GLY A 80 -3.56 -29.15 -2.01
C GLY A 80 -3.91 -30.07 -3.19
N LEU A 81 -4.48 -29.52 -4.27
CA LEU A 81 -4.75 -30.27 -5.50
C LEU A 81 -3.47 -30.73 -6.19
N ILE A 82 -2.44 -29.88 -6.27
CA ILE A 82 -1.12 -30.25 -6.79
C ILE A 82 -0.52 -31.42 -6.00
N GLY A 83 -0.67 -31.42 -4.67
CA GLY A 83 -0.27 -32.54 -3.82
C GLY A 83 -0.99 -33.84 -4.20
N LEU A 84 -2.32 -33.82 -4.30
CA LEU A 84 -3.15 -34.96 -4.72
C LEU A 84 -2.74 -35.51 -6.10
N ILE A 85 -2.47 -34.62 -7.07
CA ILE A 85 -2.03 -35.00 -8.42
C ILE A 85 -0.60 -35.55 -8.40
N GLY A 86 0.29 -34.97 -7.61
CA GLY A 86 1.70 -35.38 -7.47
C GLY A 86 1.86 -36.83 -6.98
N PHE A 87 0.94 -37.30 -6.13
CA PHE A 87 0.90 -38.72 -5.73
C PHE A 87 0.48 -39.67 -6.85
N ARG A 88 -0.28 -39.21 -7.85
CA ARG A 88 -0.65 -39.99 -9.04
C ARG A 88 0.42 -39.94 -10.12
N ARG A 89 0.95 -38.75 -10.40
CA ARG A 89 1.98 -38.50 -11.41
C ARG A 89 2.90 -37.39 -10.90
N ARG A 90 4.08 -37.76 -10.41
CA ARG A 90 5.04 -36.84 -9.76
C ARG A 90 5.39 -35.64 -10.64
N TRP A 91 5.58 -35.86 -11.94
CA TRP A 91 5.93 -34.81 -12.88
C TRP A 91 4.82 -33.75 -13.03
N LEU A 92 3.54 -34.14 -12.92
CA LEU A 92 2.42 -33.18 -12.93
C LEU A 92 2.40 -32.33 -11.66
N GLY A 93 2.78 -32.90 -10.52
CA GLY A 93 2.92 -32.14 -9.27
C GLY A 93 4.01 -31.07 -9.38
N VAL A 94 5.19 -31.45 -9.89
CA VAL A 94 6.30 -30.51 -10.14
C VAL A 94 5.91 -29.46 -11.17
N ALA A 95 5.30 -29.86 -12.29
CA ALA A 95 4.82 -28.92 -13.31
C ALA A 95 3.83 -27.90 -12.74
N GLY A 96 2.94 -28.33 -11.83
CA GLY A 96 2.02 -27.43 -11.11
C GLY A 96 2.74 -26.40 -10.24
N MET A 97 3.76 -26.80 -9.48
CA MET A 97 4.57 -25.87 -8.65
C MET A 97 5.36 -24.88 -9.52
N VAL A 98 5.97 -25.37 -10.60
CA VAL A 98 6.68 -24.52 -11.57
C VAL A 98 5.73 -23.53 -12.22
N LEU A 99 4.52 -23.96 -12.61
CA LEU A 99 3.52 -23.08 -13.20
C LEU A 99 3.11 -21.97 -12.22
N LEU A 100 2.81 -22.31 -10.96
CA LEU A 100 2.48 -21.30 -9.95
C LEU A 100 3.60 -20.28 -9.75
N GLY A 101 4.84 -20.74 -9.63
CA GLY A 101 6.00 -19.86 -9.51
C GLY A 101 6.24 -19.02 -10.76
N GLY A 102 6.02 -19.58 -11.96
CA GLY A 102 6.09 -18.87 -13.22
C GLY A 102 5.05 -17.77 -13.35
N LEU A 103 3.80 -18.02 -12.93
CA LEU A 103 2.75 -17.00 -12.88
C LEU A 103 3.09 -15.87 -11.91
N ALA A 104 3.64 -16.20 -10.74
CA ALA A 104 4.09 -15.19 -9.78
C ALA A 104 5.29 -14.37 -10.30
N ALA A 105 6.22 -15.00 -11.01
CA ALA A 105 7.36 -14.32 -11.63
C ALA A 105 6.91 -13.36 -12.74
N ALA A 106 5.96 -13.81 -13.59
CA ALA A 106 5.36 -12.97 -14.61
C ALA A 106 4.61 -11.78 -14.00
N ALA A 107 3.85 -12.00 -12.92
CA ALA A 107 3.17 -10.93 -12.19
C ALA A 107 4.14 -9.88 -11.64
N ALA A 108 5.26 -10.30 -11.06
CA ALA A 108 6.30 -9.39 -10.56
C ALA A 108 6.97 -8.61 -11.70
N ALA A 109 7.28 -9.26 -12.82
CA ALA A 109 7.95 -8.65 -13.97
C ALA A 109 7.10 -7.59 -14.67
N VAL A 110 5.76 -7.73 -14.67
CA VAL A 110 4.85 -6.73 -15.24
C VAL A 110 4.82 -5.45 -14.40
N ARG A 111 4.93 -5.56 -13.07
CA ARG A 111 4.86 -4.40 -12.16
C ARG A 111 6.19 -3.74 -11.87
N ILE A 112 7.27 -4.51 -11.88
CA ILE A 112 8.59 -4.06 -11.42
C ILE A 112 9.56 -4.25 -12.58
N PRO A 113 10.04 -3.17 -13.22
CA PRO A 113 10.92 -3.23 -14.40
C PRO A 113 12.38 -3.56 -14.00
N GLN A 114 12.57 -4.56 -13.13
CA GLN A 114 13.86 -5.04 -12.68
C GLN A 114 13.93 -6.56 -12.85
N VAL A 115 14.99 -7.06 -13.48
CA VAL A 115 15.21 -8.50 -13.67
C VAL A 115 15.23 -9.25 -12.32
N ALA A 116 15.72 -8.59 -11.27
CA ALA A 116 15.76 -9.13 -9.91
C ALA A 116 14.37 -9.41 -9.32
N ALA A 117 13.30 -8.80 -9.84
CA ALA A 117 11.92 -9.00 -9.37
C ALA A 117 11.40 -10.43 -9.61
N ALA A 118 11.96 -11.18 -10.58
CA ALA A 118 11.60 -12.57 -10.81
C ALA A 118 12.26 -13.54 -9.82
N ALA A 119 13.34 -13.14 -9.15
CA ALA A 119 14.16 -14.02 -8.30
C ALA A 119 13.38 -14.64 -7.12
N PRO A 120 12.55 -13.89 -6.36
CA PRO A 120 11.72 -14.45 -5.30
C PRO A 120 10.81 -15.57 -5.80
N ALA A 121 10.07 -15.33 -6.89
CA ALA A 121 9.13 -16.30 -7.45
C ALA A 121 9.83 -17.54 -8.03
N ALA A 122 10.98 -17.36 -8.69
CA ALA A 122 11.80 -18.47 -9.18
C ALA A 122 12.32 -19.35 -8.02
N SER A 123 12.78 -18.73 -6.93
CA SER A 123 13.22 -19.45 -5.73
C SER A 123 12.07 -20.23 -5.07
N ALA A 124 10.86 -19.64 -5.04
CA ALA A 124 9.66 -20.30 -4.56
C ALA A 124 9.35 -21.57 -5.36
N ALA A 125 9.37 -21.46 -6.70
CA ALA A 125 9.11 -22.55 -7.63
C ALA A 125 10.10 -23.71 -7.44
N LEU A 126 11.39 -23.37 -7.32
CA LEU A 126 12.46 -24.34 -7.15
C LEU A 126 12.32 -25.09 -5.81
N VAL A 127 12.21 -24.36 -4.70
CA VAL A 127 12.15 -24.94 -3.36
C VAL A 127 10.88 -25.76 -3.18
N SER A 128 9.72 -25.25 -3.59
CA SER A 128 8.46 -26.00 -3.50
C SER A 128 8.49 -27.28 -4.33
N SER A 129 9.10 -27.26 -5.52
CA SER A 129 9.26 -28.44 -6.36
C SER A 129 10.20 -29.49 -5.73
N ILE A 130 11.33 -29.04 -5.17
CA ILE A 130 12.29 -29.94 -4.49
C ILE A 130 11.62 -30.56 -3.25
N THR A 131 10.99 -29.75 -2.40
CA THR A 131 10.30 -30.22 -1.19
C THR A 131 9.20 -31.22 -1.54
N LEU A 132 8.41 -30.95 -2.59
CA LEU A 132 7.37 -31.87 -3.06
C LEU A 132 7.97 -33.21 -3.48
N VAL A 133 9.04 -33.23 -4.28
CA VAL A 133 9.70 -34.46 -4.71
C VAL A 133 10.26 -35.24 -3.52
N LEU A 134 10.88 -34.58 -2.55
CA LEU A 134 11.42 -35.21 -1.35
C LEU A 134 10.33 -35.87 -0.51
N LEU A 135 9.21 -35.17 -0.27
CA LEU A 135 8.07 -35.70 0.48
C LEU A 135 7.38 -36.85 -0.26
N LEU A 136 7.23 -36.76 -1.58
CA LEU A 136 6.67 -37.83 -2.42
C LEU A 136 7.59 -39.07 -2.47
N ARG A 137 8.91 -38.89 -2.41
CA ARG A 137 9.87 -40.01 -2.33
C ARG A 137 9.86 -40.66 -0.96
N ALA A 138 9.79 -39.88 0.12
CA ALA A 138 9.77 -40.37 1.49
C ALA A 138 8.54 -41.24 1.82
N THR A 139 7.47 -41.12 1.03
CA THR A 139 6.23 -41.90 1.19
C THR A 139 6.21 -43.19 0.37
N GLN A 140 7.24 -43.45 -0.44
CA GLN A 140 7.40 -44.72 -1.15
C GLN A 140 7.84 -45.81 -0.16
N PRO A 141 7.28 -47.04 -0.25
CA PRO A 141 7.81 -48.16 0.53
C PRO A 141 9.27 -48.40 0.13
N ALA A 142 10.16 -48.53 1.12
CA ALA A 142 11.51 -49.04 0.86
C ALA A 142 11.40 -50.42 0.15
N PRO A 143 12.20 -50.68 -0.90
CA PRO A 143 12.22 -51.99 -1.52
C PRO A 143 12.63 -53.01 -0.46
N SER A 144 11.77 -54.00 -0.24
CA SER A 144 12.08 -55.17 0.59
C SER A 144 13.25 -55.91 -0.04
N ALA A 145 14.34 -56.03 0.71
CA ALA A 145 15.47 -56.88 0.35
C ALA A 145 15.06 -58.34 0.51
N GLU A 146 14.29 -58.85 -0.45
CA GLU A 146 13.95 -60.27 -0.58
C GLU A 146 14.16 -60.67 -2.05
N ALA A 147 15.42 -60.99 -2.40
CA ALA A 147 15.78 -61.83 -3.54
C ALA A 147 17.30 -62.07 -3.55
N GLU A 148 17.78 -63.03 -2.76
CA GLU A 148 18.91 -63.92 -3.10
C GLU A 148 19.05 -64.98 -2.00
N VAL A 149 18.26 -66.04 -2.10
CA VAL A 149 18.62 -67.36 -1.55
C VAL A 149 18.54 -68.31 -2.73
N GLU A 150 19.62 -68.37 -3.49
CA GLU A 150 19.82 -69.40 -4.50
C GLU A 150 20.46 -70.61 -3.80
N ALA A 151 19.78 -71.74 -3.89
CA ALA A 151 20.16 -73.01 -3.29
C ALA A 151 21.30 -73.66 -4.09
N VAL A 152 22.36 -74.06 -3.40
CA VAL A 152 23.26 -75.14 -3.86
C VAL A 152 23.54 -76.08 -2.68
N ASP A 153 23.19 -77.34 -2.91
CA ASP A 153 23.36 -78.49 -2.03
C ASP A 153 24.83 -78.92 -1.84
N GLY A 154 25.16 -79.33 -0.61
CA GLY A 154 25.92 -80.55 -0.33
C GLY A 154 27.45 -80.50 -0.22
N THR A 155 27.99 -80.52 1.02
CA THR A 155 28.63 -81.70 1.67
C THR A 155 29.67 -81.32 2.77
N GLY A 156 29.47 -81.81 4.01
CA GLY A 156 30.53 -82.16 4.99
C GLY A 156 30.91 -81.16 6.12
N PRO A 157 30.80 -81.54 7.43
CA PRO A 157 31.29 -80.78 8.61
C PRO A 157 32.51 -81.47 9.29
N PRO A 158 33.04 -81.03 10.46
CA PRO A 158 33.33 -79.68 11.01
C PRO A 158 34.78 -79.57 11.58
N ALA A 159 35.13 -78.39 12.15
CA ALA A 159 35.90 -78.17 13.41
C ALA A 159 37.01 -77.11 13.31
N GLY A 160 36.93 -76.09 14.17
CA GLY A 160 38.02 -75.15 14.45
C GLY A 160 37.58 -73.69 14.60
N SER A 161 37.16 -73.31 15.80
CA SER A 161 36.98 -71.91 16.27
C SER A 161 38.18 -71.55 17.17
N PRO A 162 38.45 -70.28 17.55
CA PRO A 162 38.28 -68.99 16.88
C PRO A 162 39.60 -68.16 16.91
N LEU A 163 39.78 -67.21 15.98
CA LEU A 163 40.50 -65.97 16.27
C LEU A 163 39.80 -64.80 15.58
N ALA A 164 39.30 -63.89 16.41
CA ALA A 164 38.62 -62.67 16.04
C ALA A 164 39.63 -61.61 15.54
N GLY A 165 39.36 -61.05 14.37
CA GLY A 165 39.95 -59.81 13.86
C GLY A 165 38.83 -58.88 13.38
N PRO A 166 38.91 -57.55 13.62
CA PRO A 166 37.78 -56.66 13.47
C PRO A 166 37.56 -56.25 12.01
N ASN A 167 36.58 -56.85 11.35
CA ASN A 167 36.06 -56.29 10.10
C ASN A 167 35.03 -55.22 10.42
N VAL A 168 35.46 -53.97 10.24
CA VAL A 168 34.67 -52.74 10.25
C VAL A 168 33.53 -52.87 9.24
N ARG A 169 32.32 -53.16 9.73
CA ARG A 169 31.09 -52.92 8.96
C ARG A 169 30.78 -51.44 9.01
N SER A 170 30.94 -50.77 7.88
CA SER A 170 30.44 -49.43 7.62
C SER A 170 28.91 -49.41 7.76
N GLY A 171 28.44 -49.06 8.95
CA GLY A 171 27.02 -48.80 9.21
C GLY A 171 26.56 -47.57 8.45
N ARG A 172 26.01 -47.76 7.24
CA ARG A 172 25.08 -46.79 6.66
C ARG A 172 23.85 -46.74 7.55
N PHE A 173 23.76 -45.69 8.37
CA PHE A 173 22.55 -45.29 9.06
C PHE A 173 21.45 -45.05 8.00
N LEU A 174 20.59 -46.05 7.80
CA LEU A 174 19.32 -45.86 7.10
C LEU A 174 18.32 -45.28 8.11
N PRO A 175 17.69 -44.11 7.85
CA PRO A 175 16.70 -43.56 8.75
C PRO A 175 15.45 -44.46 8.76
N ASN A 176 15.06 -44.89 9.96
CA ASN A 176 13.96 -45.81 10.20
C ASN A 176 12.60 -45.09 10.08
N ARG A 177 11.53 -45.78 9.65
CA ARG A 177 10.18 -45.20 9.39
C ARG A 177 9.54 -44.44 10.56
N ARG A 178 10.04 -44.61 11.79
CA ARG A 178 9.57 -43.91 13.01
C ARG A 178 10.18 -42.52 13.21
N SER A 179 11.33 -42.18 12.63
CA SER A 179 11.92 -40.84 12.77
C SER A 179 11.22 -39.78 11.89
N LEU A 180 10.45 -40.20 10.90
CA LEU A 180 9.71 -39.30 10.00
C LEU A 180 8.31 -38.92 10.50
N LEU A 181 7.73 -39.68 11.44
CA LEU A 181 6.54 -39.22 12.19
C LEU A 181 6.90 -38.09 13.19
N LEU A 182 8.17 -37.98 13.56
CA LEU A 182 8.75 -36.84 14.28
C LEU A 182 9.26 -35.72 13.33
N ALA A 183 9.35 -35.97 12.02
CA ALA A 183 9.69 -34.96 11.02
C ALA A 183 8.46 -34.19 10.48
N GLY A 184 7.25 -34.71 10.66
CA GLY A 184 6.00 -33.97 10.42
C GLY A 184 5.93 -32.67 11.24
N PRO A 185 6.21 -32.72 12.57
CA PRO A 185 6.40 -31.54 13.39
C PRO A 185 7.59 -30.67 12.96
N VAL A 186 8.67 -31.21 12.39
CA VAL A 186 9.83 -30.41 11.95
C VAL A 186 9.55 -29.69 10.62
N ALA A 187 8.82 -30.28 9.68
CA ALA A 187 8.40 -29.60 8.46
C ALA A 187 7.29 -28.56 8.72
N VAL A 188 6.37 -28.85 9.65
CA VAL A 188 5.38 -27.89 10.17
C VAL A 188 6.05 -26.81 11.03
N ALA A 189 7.12 -27.13 11.77
CA ALA A 189 7.92 -26.15 12.49
C ALA A 189 8.81 -25.34 11.55
N VAL A 190 9.33 -25.86 10.44
CA VAL A 190 10.05 -25.05 9.45
C VAL A 190 9.08 -24.16 8.66
N ALA A 191 7.86 -24.62 8.37
CA ALA A 191 6.81 -23.78 7.80
C ALA A 191 6.24 -22.77 8.81
N GLY A 192 6.15 -23.13 10.09
CA GLY A 192 5.64 -22.29 11.19
C GLY A 192 6.68 -21.33 11.78
N ILE A 193 7.97 -21.70 11.77
CA ILE A 193 9.12 -20.83 12.06
C ILE A 193 9.41 -19.98 10.82
N GLY A 194 9.26 -20.49 9.60
CA GLY A 194 9.35 -19.68 8.38
C GLY A 194 8.23 -18.64 8.31
N SER A 195 6.99 -19.01 8.64
CA SER A 195 5.86 -18.08 8.70
C SER A 195 5.94 -17.18 9.94
N GLY A 196 6.31 -17.71 11.10
CA GLY A 196 6.39 -16.98 12.37
C GLY A 196 7.62 -16.09 12.51
N ALA A 197 8.74 -16.44 11.88
CA ALA A 197 9.94 -15.60 11.75
C ALA A 197 9.89 -14.72 10.51
N ALA A 198 9.11 -15.03 9.46
CA ALA A 198 8.77 -14.04 8.44
C ALA A 198 7.80 -13.00 9.00
N ILE A 199 6.72 -13.42 9.68
CA ILE A 199 5.81 -12.52 10.41
C ILE A 199 6.55 -11.82 11.56
N GLY A 200 7.49 -12.51 12.22
CA GLY A 200 8.32 -12.00 13.30
C GLY A 200 9.41 -11.04 12.82
N ALA A 201 10.03 -11.27 11.67
CA ALA A 201 10.97 -10.33 11.04
C ALA A 201 10.23 -9.15 10.39
N PHE A 202 9.01 -9.36 9.87
CA PHE A 202 8.09 -8.28 9.49
C PHE A 202 7.64 -7.44 10.69
N ARG A 203 7.56 -8.03 11.89
CA ARG A 203 7.23 -7.32 13.15
C ARG A 203 8.44 -6.77 13.90
N ALA A 204 9.63 -7.35 13.70
CA ALA A 204 10.87 -6.98 14.38
C ALA A 204 11.74 -5.99 13.58
N SER A 205 11.31 -5.58 12.39
CA SER A 205 11.87 -4.46 11.64
C SER A 205 10.90 -3.28 11.64
N ASP A 206 10.41 -2.90 12.83
CA ASP A 206 9.59 -1.69 12.96
C ASP A 206 10.44 -0.41 12.84
N ASP A 207 11.77 -0.54 12.97
CA ASP A 207 12.74 0.50 12.68
C ASP A 207 13.35 0.25 11.29
N ALA A 208 12.89 0.99 10.28
CA ALA A 208 13.72 1.07 9.08
C ALA A 208 15.04 1.75 9.47
N VAL A 209 16.14 1.12 9.04
CA VAL A 209 17.49 1.60 9.33
C VAL A 209 17.61 3.04 8.82
N GLY A 210 18.03 3.94 9.72
CA GLY A 210 18.30 5.32 9.38
C GLY A 210 17.13 6.31 9.46
N ARG A 211 15.98 5.92 10.05
CA ARG A 211 14.86 6.83 10.35
C ARG A 211 15.10 7.72 11.58
N ASP A 212 16.13 7.42 12.36
CA ASP A 212 16.60 8.18 13.53
C ASP A 212 17.36 9.48 13.17
N ARG A 213 17.52 9.78 11.88
CA ARG A 213 18.13 11.02 11.41
C ARG A 213 17.33 12.23 11.89
N MET A 214 18.06 13.22 12.40
CA MET A 214 17.49 14.49 12.80
C MET A 214 17.11 15.31 11.57
N LEU A 215 15.86 15.78 11.53
CA LEU A 215 15.43 16.69 10.49
C LEU A 215 16.11 18.07 10.64
N PRO A 216 16.53 18.71 9.53
CA PRO A 216 17.08 20.05 9.58
C PRO A 216 16.00 21.07 9.97
N SER A 217 16.43 22.20 10.52
CA SER A 217 15.52 23.34 10.71
C SER A 217 15.20 23.98 9.35
N PRO A 218 13.94 24.39 9.11
CA PRO A 218 13.57 25.02 7.85
C PRO A 218 14.24 26.39 7.71
N THR A 219 14.69 26.68 6.49
CA THR A 219 15.17 28.01 6.08
C THR A 219 14.02 29.02 6.05
N SER A 220 12.81 28.54 5.76
CA SER A 220 11.56 29.29 5.84
C SER A 220 10.53 28.43 6.58
N ALA A 221 10.30 28.72 7.86
CA ALA A 221 9.31 28.02 8.68
C ALA A 221 7.88 28.33 8.25
N ALA A 222 6.95 27.41 8.51
CA ALA A 222 5.53 27.71 8.36
C ALA A 222 5.13 28.74 9.42
N GLY A 223 4.31 29.72 9.04
CA GLY A 223 3.72 30.65 10.01
C GLY A 223 2.80 29.92 11.01
N ASP A 224 2.56 30.54 12.15
CA ASP A 224 1.53 30.07 13.08
C ASP A 224 0.15 30.17 12.43
N LEU A 225 -0.69 29.16 12.69
CA LEU A 225 -2.08 29.22 12.26
C LEU A 225 -2.83 30.32 13.04
N PRO A 226 -3.77 31.04 12.40
CA PRO A 226 -4.60 32.02 13.10
C PRO A 226 -5.34 31.41 14.28
N ALA A 227 -5.53 32.18 15.36
CA ALA A 227 -6.23 31.70 16.55
C ALA A 227 -7.69 31.30 16.27
N GLY A 228 -8.34 31.97 15.31
CA GLY A 228 -9.73 31.69 14.91
C GLY A 228 -9.88 30.71 13.74
N VAL A 229 -8.86 29.90 13.43
CA VAL A 229 -8.90 28.94 12.30
C VAL A 229 -9.89 27.78 12.52
N GLN A 230 -10.27 27.56 13.77
CA GLN A 230 -11.17 26.51 14.22
C GLN A 230 -12.29 27.12 15.07
N PRO A 231 -13.57 26.92 14.72
CA PRO A 231 -14.67 27.35 15.58
C PRO A 231 -14.76 26.46 16.83
N ASP A 232 -15.20 27.02 17.95
CA ASP A 232 -15.44 26.29 19.20
C ASP A 232 -16.74 25.48 19.12
N VAL A 233 -16.73 24.44 18.29
CA VAL A 233 -17.87 23.55 18.05
C VAL A 233 -17.44 22.12 18.35
N ARG A 234 -18.14 21.47 19.27
CA ARG A 234 -17.81 20.09 19.66
C ARG A 234 -18.09 19.11 18.50
N GLY A 235 -17.11 18.29 18.18
CA GLY A 235 -17.25 17.17 17.23
C GLY A 235 -16.92 17.51 15.77
N ILE A 236 -16.65 18.78 15.46
CA ILE A 236 -16.06 19.18 14.18
C ILE A 236 -14.66 18.54 14.03
N THR A 237 -14.24 18.31 12.79
CA THR A 237 -12.89 17.81 12.51
C THR A 237 -11.84 18.80 13.05
N PRO A 238 -10.76 18.34 13.70
CA PRO A 238 -9.64 19.19 14.08
C PRO A 238 -8.97 19.82 12.85
N TYR A 239 -8.61 21.10 12.93
CA TYR A 239 -8.01 21.83 11.80
C TYR A 239 -6.70 21.21 11.30
N VAL A 240 -5.86 20.76 12.22
CA VAL A 240 -4.64 20.00 11.93
C VAL A 240 -4.94 18.53 12.22
N THR A 241 -4.63 17.68 11.25
CA THR A 241 -4.82 16.24 11.40
C THR A 241 -3.54 15.61 11.91
N ASP A 242 -3.65 14.88 13.03
CA ASP A 242 -2.54 14.12 13.59
C ASP A 242 -2.02 13.07 12.60
N ASN A 243 -0.72 12.77 12.66
CA ASN A 243 -0.07 11.83 11.73
C ASN A 243 -0.75 10.46 11.67
N ALA A 244 -1.28 9.98 12.79
CA ALA A 244 -1.97 8.69 12.90
C ALA A 244 -3.37 8.69 12.26
N ASP A 245 -4.03 9.85 12.23
CA ASP A 245 -5.40 10.02 11.71
C ASP A 245 -5.43 10.62 10.30
N PHE A 246 -4.29 11.07 9.79
CA PHE A 246 -4.16 11.60 8.44
C PHE A 246 -4.59 10.55 7.42
N TYR A 247 -5.51 10.91 6.52
CA TYR A 247 -6.12 9.94 5.62
C TYR A 247 -5.07 9.18 4.81
N ARG A 248 -5.33 7.88 4.60
CA ARG A 248 -4.42 7.00 3.88
C ARG A 248 -5.14 6.31 2.72
N VAL A 249 -4.67 6.61 1.51
CA VAL A 249 -5.02 5.90 0.29
C VAL A 249 -3.71 5.52 -0.41
N ASP A 250 -3.56 4.25 -0.77
CA ASP A 250 -2.42 3.71 -1.50
C ASP A 250 -2.77 2.41 -2.21
N ILE A 251 -2.02 2.08 -3.27
CA ILE A 251 -2.11 0.79 -3.96
C ILE A 251 -1.30 -0.32 -3.26
N ALA A 252 -0.45 0.06 -2.30
CA ALA A 252 0.38 -0.86 -1.54
C ALA A 252 -0.48 -1.84 -0.73
N LEU A 253 -0.25 -3.14 -0.92
CA LEU A 253 -0.86 -4.18 -0.07
C LEU A 253 -0.21 -4.25 1.32
N THR A 254 1.05 -3.82 1.41
CA THR A 254 1.82 -3.69 2.65
C THR A 254 2.67 -2.44 2.57
N THR A 255 2.75 -1.66 3.65
CA THR A 255 3.56 -0.43 3.70
C THR A 255 5.04 -0.73 3.45
N PRO A 256 5.67 -0.13 2.43
CA PRO A 256 7.12 -0.21 2.21
C PRO A 256 7.92 0.25 3.43
N ARG A 257 8.96 -0.52 3.78
CA ARG A 257 9.96 -0.17 4.80
C ARG A 257 11.30 0.01 4.09
N ILE A 258 11.65 1.28 3.83
CA ILE A 258 12.83 1.65 3.06
C ILE A 258 13.98 1.99 4.01
N ASP A 259 15.15 1.39 3.78
CA ASP A 259 16.40 1.74 4.48
C ASP A 259 16.96 3.05 3.92
N ALA A 260 16.96 4.09 4.75
CA ALA A 260 17.40 5.42 4.34
C ALA A 260 18.92 5.53 4.16
N THR A 261 19.72 4.58 4.64
CA THR A 261 21.19 4.59 4.47
C THR A 261 21.62 4.16 3.08
N THR A 262 20.81 3.34 2.41
CA THR A 262 21.06 2.82 1.06
C THR A 262 20.13 3.41 0.01
N TRP A 263 19.08 4.11 0.44
CA TRP A 263 18.14 4.78 -0.45
C TRP A 263 18.79 5.87 -1.30
N ARG A 264 18.28 5.97 -2.53
CA ARG A 264 18.73 6.87 -3.59
C ARG A 264 17.52 7.40 -4.35
N LEU A 265 17.60 8.65 -4.80
CA LEU A 265 16.60 9.30 -5.63
C LEU A 265 17.26 9.82 -6.91
N PRO A 266 17.31 8.99 -7.97
CA PRO A 266 17.69 9.46 -9.29
C PRO A 266 16.65 10.44 -9.85
N ILE A 267 17.15 11.53 -10.42
CA ILE A 267 16.40 12.48 -11.25
C ILE A 267 17.00 12.47 -12.65
N GLY A 268 16.19 12.08 -13.64
CA GLY A 268 16.65 11.88 -15.01
C GLY A 268 15.61 12.25 -16.06
N GLY A 269 15.76 11.67 -17.27
CA GLY A 269 14.89 11.94 -18.41
C GLY A 269 15.38 13.14 -19.23
N LEU A 270 14.47 14.06 -19.55
CA LEU A 270 14.73 15.32 -20.26
C LEU A 270 15.42 16.34 -19.34
N VAL A 271 16.68 16.03 -19.01
CA VAL A 271 17.57 16.85 -18.18
C VAL A 271 18.97 16.91 -18.78
N ARG A 272 19.69 18.01 -18.55
CA ARG A 272 21.06 18.23 -18.99
C ARG A 272 22.05 17.33 -18.26
N GLU A 273 21.88 17.20 -16.94
CA GLU A 273 22.77 16.45 -16.07
C GLU A 273 21.93 15.63 -15.07
N PRO A 274 21.76 14.32 -15.31
CA PRO A 274 21.08 13.45 -14.34
C PRO A 274 21.77 13.48 -12.98
N VAL A 275 21.00 13.59 -11.92
CA VAL A 275 21.48 13.64 -10.53
C VAL A 275 20.94 12.45 -9.73
N ASP A 276 21.64 12.04 -8.69
CA ASP A 276 21.24 10.95 -7.80
C ASP A 276 21.53 11.33 -6.34
N PHE A 277 20.47 11.60 -5.58
CA PHE A 277 20.59 12.05 -4.19
C PHE A 277 20.45 10.90 -3.20
N SER A 278 21.37 10.81 -2.24
CA SER A 278 21.11 10.06 -1.01
C SER A 278 20.12 10.81 -0.13
N TYR A 279 19.60 10.11 0.88
CA TYR A 279 18.77 10.75 1.89
C TYR A 279 19.53 11.84 2.66
N ASP A 280 20.81 11.61 2.97
CA ASP A 280 21.65 12.60 3.66
C ASP A 280 21.93 13.84 2.78
N ASP A 281 22.05 13.67 1.46
CA ASP A 281 22.17 14.79 0.54
C ASP A 281 20.92 15.67 0.61
N LEU A 282 19.72 15.07 0.60
CA LEU A 282 18.47 15.82 0.74
C LEU A 282 18.39 16.56 2.08
N LEU A 283 18.74 15.90 3.19
CA LEU A 283 18.73 16.53 4.53
C LEU A 283 19.74 17.69 4.66
N SER A 284 20.74 17.76 3.77
CA SER A 284 21.71 18.86 3.74
C SER A 284 21.25 20.08 2.93
N MET A 285 20.16 19.94 2.16
CA MET A 285 19.63 21.02 1.32
C MET A 285 18.78 22.01 2.12
N PRO A 286 18.67 23.28 1.66
CA PRO A 286 17.71 24.22 2.21
C PRO A 286 16.28 23.68 2.09
N MET A 287 15.59 23.62 3.23
CA MET A 287 14.19 23.19 3.29
C MET A 287 13.26 24.34 3.66
N VAL A 288 12.01 24.21 3.26
CA VAL A 288 10.91 25.07 3.68
C VAL A 288 9.86 24.23 4.41
N GLU A 289 9.12 24.87 5.30
CA GLU A 289 8.01 24.26 6.02
C GLU A 289 6.70 24.96 5.64
N ARG A 290 5.65 24.19 5.31
CA ARG A 290 4.36 24.70 4.86
C ARG A 290 3.18 23.90 5.40
N TRP A 291 2.10 24.60 5.73
CA TRP A 291 0.79 23.98 5.98
C TRP A 291 0.11 23.70 4.65
N ILE A 292 -0.26 22.44 4.40
CA ILE A 292 -0.93 22.04 3.15
C ILE A 292 -2.04 21.03 3.48
N THR A 293 -3.24 21.29 2.93
CA THR A 293 -4.32 20.30 2.88
C THR A 293 -4.12 19.39 1.67
N LEU A 294 -4.16 18.08 1.89
CA LEU A 294 -4.25 17.09 0.80
C LEU A 294 -5.67 16.58 0.69
N SER A 295 -6.12 16.33 -0.55
CA SER A 295 -7.40 15.69 -0.83
C SER A 295 -7.21 14.59 -1.87
N CYS A 296 -7.94 13.49 -1.71
CA CYS A 296 -7.93 12.37 -2.66
C CYS A 296 -9.02 12.56 -3.73
N VAL A 297 -8.72 12.18 -4.98
CA VAL A 297 -9.74 12.13 -6.05
C VAL A 297 -10.87 11.16 -5.70
N SER A 298 -10.56 10.07 -4.99
CA SER A 298 -11.52 9.07 -4.53
C SER A 298 -12.40 9.56 -3.38
N ASN A 299 -12.26 10.81 -2.93
CA ASN A 299 -13.12 11.36 -1.89
C ASN A 299 -14.55 11.52 -2.45
N PRO A 300 -15.56 10.79 -1.93
CA PRO A 300 -16.94 11.05 -2.31
C PRO A 300 -17.39 12.40 -1.78
N VAL A 301 -18.54 12.88 -2.25
CA VAL A 301 -19.19 14.07 -1.66
C VAL A 301 -19.39 13.86 -0.16
N GLY A 302 -18.82 14.76 0.65
CA GLY A 302 -18.85 14.66 2.11
C GLY A 302 -17.90 13.62 2.72
N GLY A 303 -16.97 13.05 1.94
CA GLY A 303 -16.10 11.98 2.38
C GLY A 303 -14.95 12.39 3.31
N PRO A 304 -14.23 11.40 3.87
CA PRO A 304 -13.18 11.63 4.85
C PRO A 304 -11.77 11.75 4.25
N TYR A 305 -11.57 11.58 2.93
CA TYR A 305 -10.24 11.53 2.30
C TYR A 305 -9.67 12.93 2.02
N VAL A 306 -9.57 13.72 3.08
CA VAL A 306 -8.99 15.06 3.12
C VAL A 306 -8.39 15.30 4.51
N SER A 307 -7.17 15.85 4.58
CA SER A 307 -6.48 16.11 5.85
C SER A 307 -5.46 17.23 5.67
N THR A 308 -5.14 17.91 6.77
CA THR A 308 -4.22 19.05 6.80
C THR A 308 -3.04 18.75 7.71
N ALA A 309 -1.83 18.97 7.21
CA ALA A 309 -0.60 18.78 7.97
C ALA A 309 0.44 19.84 7.64
N ARG A 310 1.44 19.96 8.49
CA ARG A 310 2.66 20.73 8.26
C ARG A 310 3.70 19.85 7.58
N TRP A 311 4.24 20.28 6.46
CA TRP A 311 5.22 19.52 5.67
C TRP A 311 6.56 20.23 5.68
N LEU A 312 7.63 19.48 5.93
CA LEU A 312 9.01 19.94 5.78
C LEU A 312 9.60 19.28 4.54
N GLY A 313 10.12 20.09 3.61
CA GLY A 313 10.67 19.57 2.37
C GLY A 313 11.47 20.57 1.57
N ILE A 314 12.05 20.08 0.49
CA ILE A 314 12.82 20.87 -0.48
C ILE A 314 11.84 21.37 -1.54
N PRO A 315 11.86 22.66 -1.93
CA PRO A 315 11.11 23.13 -3.08
C PRO A 315 11.45 22.31 -4.32
N LEU A 316 10.44 21.69 -4.92
CA LEU A 316 10.63 20.75 -6.02
C LEU A 316 11.23 21.45 -7.24
N ALA A 317 10.84 22.70 -7.52
CA ALA A 317 11.43 23.49 -8.59
C ALA A 317 12.96 23.62 -8.44
N ASP A 318 13.45 24.00 -7.25
CA ASP A 318 14.88 24.15 -6.95
C ASP A 318 15.63 22.83 -7.12
N LEU A 319 15.02 21.70 -6.73
CA LEU A 319 15.61 20.38 -6.89
C LEU A 319 15.75 20.00 -8.37
N LEU A 320 14.73 20.27 -9.20
CA LEU A 320 14.75 19.98 -10.63
C LEU A 320 15.71 20.89 -11.40
N GLU A 321 15.87 22.15 -10.96
CA GLU A 321 16.82 23.09 -11.56
C GLU A 321 18.27 22.59 -11.47
N GLN A 322 18.63 21.85 -10.41
CA GLN A 322 19.96 21.25 -10.27
C GLN A 322 20.28 20.24 -11.38
N ALA A 323 19.28 19.49 -11.87
CA ALA A 323 19.46 18.57 -13.00
C ALA A 323 19.50 19.29 -14.36
N GLY A 324 19.04 20.55 -14.41
CA GLY A 324 18.94 21.35 -15.61
C GLY A 324 17.86 20.83 -16.57
N ILE A 325 16.63 21.26 -16.36
CA ILE A 325 15.46 20.92 -17.20
C ILE A 325 15.74 21.22 -18.68
N GLU A 326 15.53 20.23 -19.55
CA GLU A 326 15.64 20.37 -21.02
C GLU A 326 14.31 20.82 -21.64
N ASP A 327 14.40 21.42 -22.83
CA ASP A 327 13.23 21.80 -23.62
C ASP A 327 12.38 20.58 -23.99
N GLY A 328 11.06 20.74 -23.94
CA GLY A 328 10.09 19.69 -24.28
C GLY A 328 9.66 18.80 -23.12
N ALA A 329 10.22 18.96 -21.91
CA ALA A 329 9.66 18.32 -20.72
C ALA A 329 8.26 18.89 -20.39
N GLU A 330 7.28 18.02 -20.24
CA GLU A 330 5.87 18.38 -19.97
C GLU A 330 5.46 18.00 -18.54
N GLN A 331 6.05 16.93 -18.00
CA GLN A 331 5.71 16.37 -16.70
C GLN A 331 6.95 15.95 -15.90
N VAL A 332 6.78 15.87 -14.59
CA VAL A 332 7.61 15.05 -13.71
C VAL A 332 6.87 13.75 -13.44
N PHE A 333 7.36 12.68 -14.04
CA PHE A 333 6.89 11.33 -13.82
C PHE A 333 7.57 10.75 -12.58
N ALA A 334 6.81 10.54 -11.51
CA ALA A 334 7.33 10.05 -10.24
C ALA A 334 6.99 8.57 -10.05
N ARG A 335 7.94 7.77 -9.54
CA ARG A 335 7.71 6.36 -9.18
C ARG A 335 7.92 6.14 -7.68
N GLY A 336 7.04 5.34 -7.09
CA GLY A 336 7.12 4.87 -5.71
C GLY A 336 7.54 3.40 -5.60
N ALA A 337 8.08 3.00 -4.46
CA ALA A 337 8.55 1.64 -4.19
C ALA A 337 7.44 0.57 -4.20
N ASP A 338 6.18 0.99 -4.13
CA ASP A 338 4.99 0.13 -4.26
C ASP A 338 4.58 -0.12 -5.73
N GLY A 339 5.31 0.45 -6.69
CA GLY A 339 5.01 0.40 -8.11
C GLY A 339 3.96 1.43 -8.54
N PHE A 340 3.60 2.37 -7.67
CA PHE A 340 2.76 3.50 -8.03
C PHE A 340 3.53 4.49 -8.89
N SER A 341 2.85 5.10 -9.87
CA SER A 341 3.37 6.26 -10.58
C SER A 341 2.34 7.36 -10.70
N CYS A 342 2.81 8.61 -10.62
CA CYS A 342 1.99 9.79 -10.90
C CYS A 342 2.71 10.71 -11.88
N SER A 343 1.91 11.53 -12.56
CA SER A 343 2.37 12.53 -13.51
C SER A 343 2.06 13.90 -12.93
N VAL A 344 3.08 14.68 -12.56
CA VAL A 344 2.87 16.05 -12.11
C VAL A 344 3.17 17.00 -13.28
N PRO A 345 2.23 17.87 -13.70
CA PRO A 345 2.51 18.83 -14.76
C PRO A 345 3.68 19.74 -14.38
N LEU A 346 4.68 19.87 -15.26
CA LEU A 346 5.89 20.63 -14.96
C LEU A 346 5.59 22.12 -14.76
N GLU A 347 4.65 22.66 -15.52
CA GLU A 347 4.18 24.04 -15.38
C GLU A 347 3.60 24.33 -14.01
N VAL A 348 2.88 23.37 -13.42
CA VAL A 348 2.29 23.48 -12.08
C VAL A 348 3.36 23.49 -11.00
N ILE A 349 4.48 22.78 -11.19
CA ILE A 349 5.62 22.83 -10.26
C ILE A 349 6.30 24.21 -10.30
N ARG A 350 6.24 24.90 -11.44
CA ARG A 350 6.98 26.15 -11.72
C ARG A 350 6.13 27.41 -11.60
N ASP A 351 4.87 27.31 -11.23
CA ASP A 351 3.96 28.46 -11.13
C ASP A 351 4.12 29.28 -9.83
N GLY A 352 5.04 28.88 -8.96
CA GLY A 352 5.36 29.55 -7.71
C GLY A 352 4.62 29.01 -6.48
N ARG A 353 3.78 27.97 -6.63
CA ARG A 353 3.23 27.25 -5.47
C ARG A 353 4.33 26.48 -4.72
N ASP A 354 4.08 26.21 -3.45
CA ASP A 354 4.98 25.41 -2.61
C ASP A 354 4.87 23.90 -2.95
N ALA A 355 5.35 23.50 -4.13
CA ALA A 355 5.55 22.11 -4.51
C ALA A 355 6.79 21.57 -3.78
N LEU A 356 6.65 20.48 -3.02
CA LEU A 356 7.70 19.97 -2.13
C LEU A 356 8.07 18.52 -2.44
N LEU A 357 9.37 18.22 -2.38
CA LEU A 357 9.87 16.92 -1.98
C LEU A 357 9.92 16.90 -0.44
N ALA A 358 8.90 16.34 0.19
CA ALA A 358 8.74 16.33 1.64
C ALA A 358 9.49 15.15 2.28
N VAL A 359 10.15 15.44 3.42
CA VAL A 359 10.83 14.46 4.28
C VAL A 359 10.30 14.47 5.72
N GLY A 360 9.60 15.53 6.14
CA GLY A 360 8.99 15.65 7.46
C GLY A 360 7.49 15.99 7.41
N MET A 361 6.77 15.59 8.45
CA MET A 361 5.33 15.79 8.60
C MET A 361 4.99 16.08 10.08
N ASN A 362 4.30 17.20 10.32
CA ASN A 362 3.92 17.70 11.64
C ASN A 362 5.10 17.83 12.63
N GLY A 363 6.29 18.20 12.12
CA GLY A 363 7.50 18.34 12.92
C GLY A 363 8.21 17.02 13.24
N GLU A 364 7.70 15.90 12.72
CA GLU A 364 8.30 14.57 12.86
C GLU A 364 8.86 14.07 11.54
N GLN A 365 9.77 13.11 11.61
CA GLN A 365 10.19 12.33 10.45
C GLN A 365 8.96 11.65 9.82
N LEU A 366 8.83 11.71 8.49
CA LEU A 366 7.72 11.09 7.77
C LEU A 366 7.36 9.70 8.33
N PRO A 367 6.09 9.45 8.68
CA PRO A 367 5.61 8.10 8.97
C PRO A 367 5.78 7.19 7.75
N PHE A 368 6.03 5.89 7.99
CA PHE A 368 6.12 4.91 6.90
C PHE A 368 4.86 4.91 6.04
N ASP A 369 3.69 4.92 6.66
CA ASP A 369 2.39 4.93 5.98
C ASP A 369 2.19 6.17 5.09
N HIS A 370 2.93 7.24 5.37
CA HIS A 370 2.87 8.53 4.68
C HIS A 370 4.08 8.80 3.80
N GLY A 371 4.92 7.80 3.52
CA GLY A 371 5.88 7.87 2.42
C GLY A 371 7.35 8.05 2.80
N PHE A 372 7.77 7.74 4.03
CA PHE A 372 9.20 7.70 4.38
C PHE A 372 10.04 6.91 3.34
N PRO A 373 11.23 7.39 2.93
CA PRO A 373 11.94 8.57 3.44
C PRO A 373 11.53 9.89 2.78
N ALA A 374 10.94 9.86 1.59
CA ALA A 374 10.55 11.05 0.85
C ALA A 374 9.26 10.83 0.04
N ARG A 375 8.45 11.88 -0.04
CA ARG A 375 7.22 11.92 -0.85
C ARG A 375 7.09 13.23 -1.62
N LEU A 376 6.31 13.22 -2.70
CA LEU A 376 5.85 14.46 -3.32
C LEU A 376 4.66 15.03 -2.55
N ILE A 377 4.58 16.36 -2.54
CA ILE A 377 3.43 17.15 -2.13
C ILE A 377 3.33 18.34 -3.10
N VAL A 378 2.34 18.34 -3.99
CA VAL A 378 2.05 19.51 -4.84
C VAL A 378 0.63 20.00 -4.56
N PRO A 379 0.47 21.18 -3.91
CA PRO A 379 -0.85 21.69 -3.55
C PRO A 379 -1.67 22.05 -4.79
N GLY A 380 -3.00 22.12 -4.64
CA GLY A 380 -3.93 22.45 -5.73
C GLY A 380 -4.29 21.30 -6.68
N LEU A 381 -3.66 20.13 -6.52
CA LEU A 381 -3.93 18.92 -7.29
C LEU A 381 -4.40 17.79 -6.36
N PHE A 382 -5.23 16.86 -6.87
CA PHE A 382 -5.57 15.65 -6.13
C PHE A 382 -4.36 14.74 -5.94
N GLY A 383 -4.30 14.07 -4.78
CA GLY A 383 -3.11 13.34 -4.35
C GLY A 383 -2.63 12.21 -5.28
N PHE A 384 -3.48 11.65 -6.14
CA PHE A 384 -3.06 10.63 -7.10
C PHE A 384 -2.20 11.18 -8.26
N VAL A 385 -2.25 12.49 -8.49
CA VAL A 385 -1.42 13.19 -9.48
C VAL A 385 -0.20 13.80 -8.79
N SER A 386 -0.34 14.25 -7.54
CA SER A 386 0.61 15.17 -6.91
C SER A 386 1.31 14.69 -5.64
N ALA A 387 0.96 13.52 -5.11
CA ALA A 387 1.37 13.13 -3.76
C ALA A 387 1.94 11.71 -3.66
N ALA A 388 2.76 11.30 -4.63
CA ALA A 388 3.44 10.00 -4.64
C ALA A 388 4.27 9.79 -3.36
N LYS A 389 4.09 8.61 -2.76
CA LYS A 389 4.76 8.16 -1.53
C LYS A 389 5.93 7.23 -1.87
N TRP A 390 6.89 7.09 -0.94
CA TRP A 390 7.97 6.10 -1.02
C TRP A 390 8.80 6.25 -2.30
N LEU A 391 9.19 7.48 -2.62
CA LEU A 391 9.79 7.78 -3.92
C LEU A 391 11.05 6.96 -4.20
N THR A 392 11.20 6.55 -5.45
CA THR A 392 12.37 5.84 -5.96
C THR A 392 12.96 6.45 -7.21
N GLU A 393 12.21 7.30 -7.92
CA GLU A 393 12.67 7.94 -9.16
C GLU A 393 11.80 9.17 -9.49
N LEU A 394 12.44 10.20 -10.05
CA LEU A 394 11.77 11.29 -10.77
C LEU A 394 12.31 11.35 -12.20
N THR A 395 11.44 11.32 -13.19
CA THR A 395 11.80 11.41 -14.61
C THR A 395 11.12 12.62 -15.23
N LEU A 396 11.87 13.56 -15.80
CA LEU A 396 11.27 14.58 -16.66
C LEU A 396 10.98 13.96 -18.02
N SER A 397 9.72 14.01 -18.45
CA SER A 397 9.30 13.37 -19.70
C SER A 397 8.11 14.07 -20.34
N THR A 398 7.61 13.51 -21.43
CA THR A 398 6.39 13.93 -22.13
C THR A 398 5.22 13.02 -21.75
N TYR A 399 3.98 13.50 -21.87
CA TYR A 399 2.79 12.66 -21.65
C TYR A 399 2.65 11.52 -22.66
N ALA A 400 3.34 11.63 -23.81
CA ALA A 400 3.37 10.60 -24.84
C ALA A 400 4.31 9.42 -24.48
N ASP A 401 5.40 9.71 -23.75
CA ASP A 401 6.44 8.71 -23.44
C ASP A 401 6.13 7.93 -22.15
N ASP A 402 5.63 8.62 -21.11
CA ASP A 402 5.29 8.00 -19.82
C ASP A 402 3.84 8.28 -19.41
N ILE A 403 3.05 7.22 -19.20
CA ILE A 403 1.65 7.31 -18.78
C ILE A 403 1.52 6.86 -17.32
N ALA A 404 0.92 7.70 -16.47
CA ALA A 404 0.83 7.42 -15.03
C ALA A 404 -0.16 6.30 -14.71
N TYR A 405 0.05 5.64 -13.56
CA TYR A 405 -0.70 4.44 -13.16
C TYR A 405 -2.22 4.59 -13.28
N TRP A 406 -2.78 5.71 -12.82
CA TRP A 406 -4.23 5.94 -12.89
C TRP A 406 -4.70 6.45 -14.27
N THR A 407 -3.83 7.15 -15.00
CA THR A 407 -4.13 7.60 -16.37
C THR A 407 -4.25 6.43 -17.34
N GLU A 408 -3.44 5.36 -17.19
CA GLU A 408 -3.61 4.10 -17.91
C GLU A 408 -4.97 3.42 -17.64
N ARG A 409 -5.66 3.83 -16.59
CA ARG A 409 -6.92 3.27 -16.10
C ARG A 409 -8.07 4.26 -16.25
N ASP A 410 -7.96 5.14 -17.24
CA ASP A 410 -8.98 6.12 -17.65
C ASP A 410 -9.34 7.20 -16.60
N TRP A 411 -8.55 7.34 -15.54
CA TRP A 411 -8.65 8.51 -14.67
C TRP A 411 -8.06 9.74 -15.38
N ALA A 412 -8.52 10.92 -14.97
CA ALA A 412 -8.00 12.17 -15.49
C ALA A 412 -6.46 12.27 -15.35
N THR A 413 -5.81 12.83 -16.36
CA THR A 413 -4.36 13.10 -16.33
C THR A 413 -4.08 14.31 -15.45
N ASP A 414 -4.72 15.43 -15.78
CA ASP A 414 -4.71 16.63 -14.95
C ASP A 414 -5.93 16.59 -14.04
N ALA A 415 -5.68 16.57 -12.73
CA ALA A 415 -6.75 16.46 -11.74
C ALA A 415 -6.60 17.57 -10.68
N PRO A 416 -6.95 18.82 -11.02
CA PRO A 416 -6.98 19.90 -10.05
C PRO A 416 -7.97 19.58 -8.93
N ALA A 417 -7.63 19.95 -7.70
CA ALA A 417 -8.52 19.76 -6.57
C ALA A 417 -9.80 20.58 -6.77
N LEU A 418 -10.95 19.92 -6.69
CA LEU A 418 -12.26 20.53 -6.85
C LEU A 418 -12.69 21.29 -5.60
N THR A 419 -13.56 22.28 -5.78
CA THR A 419 -14.21 22.98 -4.68
C THR A 419 -15.18 22.03 -3.99
N GLN A 420 -14.99 21.80 -2.70
CA GLN A 420 -15.78 20.87 -1.90
C GLN A 420 -16.15 21.47 -0.54
N SER A 421 -17.22 20.94 0.05
CA SER A 421 -17.62 21.23 1.42
C SER A 421 -18.25 20.00 2.06
N ARG A 422 -18.13 19.92 3.38
CA ARG A 422 -18.60 18.80 4.19
C ARG A 422 -19.14 19.32 5.52
N ILE A 423 -20.35 18.87 5.87
CA ILE A 423 -20.93 18.92 7.21
C ILE A 423 -20.25 17.85 8.08
N ASP A 424 -19.64 18.26 9.18
CA ASP A 424 -19.07 17.36 10.19
C ASP A 424 -20.05 17.14 11.34
N VAL A 425 -20.75 18.21 11.74
CA VAL A 425 -21.74 18.19 12.81
C VAL A 425 -23.00 18.96 12.41
N PRO A 426 -24.20 18.48 12.78
CA PRO A 426 -24.46 17.15 13.32
C PRO A 426 -24.06 16.03 12.34
N GLY A 427 -23.68 14.87 12.87
CA GLY A 427 -23.36 13.70 12.06
C GLY A 427 -24.61 13.01 11.50
N PRO A 428 -24.44 12.10 10.51
CA PRO A 428 -25.56 11.35 9.93
C PRO A 428 -26.37 10.59 10.99
N LEU A 429 -27.69 10.82 10.96
CA LEU A 429 -28.69 10.24 11.85
C LEU A 429 -28.45 10.53 13.34
N GLN A 430 -27.66 11.55 13.66
CA GLN A 430 -27.43 11.97 15.05
C GLN A 430 -28.73 12.53 15.65
N ASN A 431 -28.96 12.24 16.94
CA ASN A 431 -29.96 12.95 17.73
C ASN A 431 -29.26 14.12 18.44
N VAL A 432 -29.81 15.33 18.30
CA VAL A 432 -29.34 16.54 18.97
C VAL A 432 -30.41 17.06 19.94
N PRO A 433 -30.01 17.65 21.08
CA PRO A 433 -30.97 18.22 22.02
C PRO A 433 -31.84 19.30 21.37
N ALA A 434 -33.05 19.47 21.90
CA ALA A 434 -33.93 20.57 21.51
C ALA A 434 -33.29 21.94 21.80
N GLY A 435 -33.57 22.91 20.94
CA GLY A 435 -33.13 24.30 21.11
C GLY A 435 -32.20 24.75 20.00
N GLU A 436 -31.05 25.29 20.41
CA GLU A 436 -30.03 25.82 19.51
C GLU A 436 -29.18 24.67 18.93
N VAL A 437 -29.10 24.59 17.61
CA VAL A 437 -28.34 23.55 16.90
C VAL A 437 -27.26 24.23 16.06
N THR A 438 -26.00 23.87 16.28
CA THR A 438 -24.90 24.32 15.43
C THR A 438 -24.64 23.30 14.33
N VAL A 439 -24.63 23.76 13.08
CA VAL A 439 -24.14 23.01 11.93
C VAL A 439 -22.75 23.52 11.60
N ALA A 440 -21.76 22.64 11.47
CA ALA A 440 -20.39 23.06 11.20
C ALA A 440 -19.62 21.99 10.40
N GLY A 441 -18.52 22.41 9.79
CA GLY A 441 -17.65 21.50 9.06
C GLY A 441 -16.53 22.20 8.32
N MET A 442 -16.09 21.58 7.22
CA MET A 442 -14.93 22.00 6.44
C MET A 442 -15.32 22.31 5.00
N ALA A 443 -14.60 23.23 4.36
CA ALA A 443 -14.66 23.50 2.93
C ALA A 443 -13.25 23.69 2.37
N TRP A 444 -13.00 23.29 1.13
CA TRP A 444 -11.68 23.45 0.51
C TRP A 444 -11.79 23.68 -0.98
N ALA A 445 -10.84 24.45 -1.49
CA ALA A 445 -10.59 24.69 -2.91
C ALA A 445 -9.12 25.08 -3.04
N GLN A 446 -8.21 24.10 -2.87
CA GLN A 446 -6.78 24.38 -2.80
C GLN A 446 -6.32 25.19 -4.03
N HIS A 447 -5.42 26.14 -3.79
CA HIS A 447 -4.91 27.12 -4.77
C HIS A 447 -5.93 28.15 -5.29
N ARG A 448 -7.21 28.06 -4.87
CA ARG A 448 -8.25 29.07 -5.16
C ARG A 448 -8.84 29.72 -3.91
N GLY A 449 -8.79 29.04 -2.76
CA GLY A 449 -9.39 29.47 -1.51
C GLY A 449 -10.91 29.39 -1.48
N VAL A 450 -11.51 29.41 -0.28
CA VAL A 450 -12.96 29.41 -0.07
C VAL A 450 -13.41 30.79 0.40
N THR A 451 -14.34 31.38 -0.36
CA THR A 451 -14.84 32.75 -0.11
C THR A 451 -16.20 32.78 0.55
N LYS A 452 -17.01 31.73 0.35
CA LYS A 452 -18.35 31.63 0.92
C LYS A 452 -18.74 30.18 1.15
N VAL A 453 -19.41 29.90 2.26
CA VAL A 453 -20.12 28.63 2.49
C VAL A 453 -21.57 28.97 2.84
N GLU A 454 -22.48 28.19 2.27
CA GLU A 454 -23.92 28.34 2.51
C GLU A 454 -24.50 27.00 2.92
N VAL A 455 -25.45 27.05 3.84
CA VAL A 455 -26.21 25.90 4.33
C VAL A 455 -27.68 26.09 4.04
N ARG A 456 -28.34 25.03 3.59
CA ARG A 456 -29.79 24.95 3.47
C ARG A 456 -30.31 23.90 4.43
N VAL A 457 -31.32 24.27 5.20
CA VAL A 457 -32.04 23.36 6.08
C VAL A 457 -33.38 23.03 5.43
N ASP A 458 -33.66 21.74 5.31
CA ASP A 458 -34.78 21.17 4.60
C ASP A 458 -34.86 21.74 3.16
N GLU A 459 -36.00 22.29 2.76
CA GLU A 459 -36.18 22.98 1.47
C GLU A 459 -36.20 24.51 1.62
N GLY A 460 -35.60 25.02 2.70
CA GLY A 460 -35.56 26.45 2.99
C GLY A 460 -34.60 27.26 2.10
N GLU A 461 -34.45 28.54 2.46
CA GLU A 461 -33.48 29.43 1.82
C GLU A 461 -32.03 29.05 2.21
N TRP A 462 -31.09 29.33 1.30
CA TRP A 462 -29.67 29.23 1.60
C TRP A 462 -29.27 30.31 2.60
N GLN A 463 -28.57 29.91 3.66
CA GLN A 463 -28.06 30.77 4.71
C GLN A 463 -26.54 30.79 4.64
N GLU A 464 -25.94 31.97 4.56
CA GLU A 464 -24.50 32.13 4.63
C GLU A 464 -23.99 31.78 6.03
N THR A 465 -22.86 31.07 6.10
CA THR A 465 -22.26 30.61 7.35
C THR A 465 -21.15 31.54 7.82
N ASP A 466 -20.80 31.44 9.11
CA ASP A 466 -19.61 32.08 9.65
C ASP A 466 -18.38 31.27 9.22
N LEU A 467 -17.55 31.85 8.36
CA LEU A 467 -16.26 31.27 7.99
C LEU A 467 -15.20 31.59 9.05
N ALA A 468 -14.43 30.59 9.45
CA ALA A 468 -13.26 30.75 10.31
C ALA A 468 -12.19 31.63 9.64
N ASP A 469 -11.18 32.05 10.43
CA ASP A 469 -10.05 32.81 9.92
C ASP A 469 -9.36 32.07 8.76
N ASP A 470 -8.98 32.82 7.73
CA ASP A 470 -8.26 32.27 6.58
C ASP A 470 -6.79 32.03 6.94
N ALA A 471 -6.32 30.80 6.77
CA ALA A 471 -4.95 30.40 7.04
C ALA A 471 -4.09 30.26 5.77
N GLY A 472 -4.68 30.41 4.57
CA GLY A 472 -3.96 30.32 3.30
C GLY A 472 -4.71 29.55 2.21
N VAL A 473 -4.31 29.84 0.96
CA VAL A 473 -5.02 29.37 -0.25
C VAL A 473 -4.96 27.84 -0.47
N ASP A 474 -3.96 27.18 0.10
CA ASP A 474 -3.75 25.73 -0.02
C ASP A 474 -4.28 24.93 1.18
N LEU A 475 -5.05 25.60 2.04
CA LEU A 475 -5.67 25.01 3.22
C LEU A 475 -7.19 24.94 3.10
N TRP A 476 -7.78 23.98 3.80
CA TRP A 476 -9.20 23.97 4.06
C TRP A 476 -9.60 25.10 5.01
N ARG A 477 -10.88 25.46 5.00
CA ARG A 477 -11.47 26.50 5.82
C ARG A 477 -12.65 25.93 6.59
N SER A 478 -12.59 26.07 7.91
CA SER A 478 -13.68 25.67 8.80
C SER A 478 -14.83 26.66 8.68
N TRP A 479 -16.05 26.20 8.94
CA TRP A 479 -17.25 27.04 8.93
C TRP A 479 -18.27 26.57 9.95
N SER A 480 -19.13 27.47 10.42
CA SER A 480 -20.24 27.15 11.32
C SER A 480 -21.46 28.02 11.06
N LEU A 481 -22.64 27.48 11.31
CA LEU A 481 -23.91 28.21 11.31
C LEU A 481 -24.70 27.82 12.54
N ASN A 482 -25.14 28.81 13.30
CA ASN A 482 -25.96 28.60 14.48
C ASN A 482 -27.45 28.73 14.14
N LEU A 483 -28.23 27.67 14.40
CA LEU A 483 -29.66 27.60 14.15
C LEU A 483 -30.41 27.74 15.48
N PRO A 484 -30.95 28.93 15.81
CA PRO A 484 -31.39 29.26 17.17
C PRO A 484 -32.63 28.48 17.63
N ARG A 485 -33.48 28.04 16.70
CA ARG A 485 -34.66 27.22 17.00
C ARG A 485 -34.96 26.28 15.84
N MET A 486 -34.65 25.01 16.04
CA MET A 486 -35.13 23.94 15.16
C MET A 486 -36.37 23.29 15.77
N ALA A 487 -37.32 22.90 14.90
CA ALA A 487 -38.48 22.13 15.34
C ALA A 487 -38.02 20.73 15.80
N ALA A 488 -38.78 20.09 16.67
CA ALA A 488 -38.53 18.69 16.99
C ALA A 488 -38.81 17.81 15.76
N GLY A 489 -37.99 16.78 15.56
CA GLY A 489 -38.13 15.84 14.45
C GLY A 489 -36.92 15.80 13.53
N ARG A 490 -37.12 15.21 12.34
CA ARG A 490 -36.06 14.92 11.39
C ARG A 490 -35.85 16.10 10.44
N HIS A 491 -34.59 16.49 10.25
CA HIS A 491 -34.18 17.56 9.35
C HIS A 491 -33.13 17.07 8.35
N ASP A 492 -33.20 17.57 7.12
CA ASP A 492 -32.14 17.43 6.11
C ASP A 492 -31.34 18.72 6.06
N VAL A 493 -30.01 18.64 5.97
CA VAL A 493 -29.15 19.81 5.87
C VAL A 493 -28.14 19.62 4.77
N GLN A 494 -28.08 20.60 3.88
CA GLN A 494 -27.21 20.61 2.70
C GLN A 494 -26.20 21.75 2.79
N VAL A 495 -25.00 21.52 2.25
CA VAL A 495 -23.94 22.53 2.21
C VAL A 495 -23.37 22.69 0.81
N ARG A 496 -23.01 23.93 0.47
CA ARG A 496 -22.23 24.27 -0.72
C ARG A 496 -21.19 25.36 -0.43
N ALA A 497 -20.05 25.28 -1.09
CA ALA A 497 -18.99 26.30 -1.04
C ALA A 497 -18.88 27.05 -2.37
N THR A 498 -18.42 28.30 -2.29
CA THR A 498 -17.96 29.13 -3.41
C THR A 498 -16.48 29.43 -3.24
N ASP A 499 -15.70 29.24 -4.30
CA ASP A 499 -14.25 29.46 -4.27
C ASP A 499 -13.85 30.90 -4.64
N GLY A 500 -12.54 31.19 -4.59
CA GLY A 500 -11.99 32.49 -4.95
C GLY A 500 -12.18 32.91 -6.40
N THR A 501 -12.58 31.99 -7.30
CA THR A 501 -12.94 32.32 -8.69
C THR A 501 -14.40 32.69 -8.86
N GLY A 502 -15.19 32.62 -7.78
CA GLY A 502 -16.63 32.88 -7.79
C GLY A 502 -17.47 31.67 -8.24
N GLN A 503 -16.86 30.49 -8.39
CA GLN A 503 -17.57 29.27 -8.76
C GLN A 503 -18.14 28.58 -7.52
N THR A 504 -19.45 28.37 -7.51
CA THR A 504 -20.16 27.62 -6.46
C THR A 504 -20.24 26.13 -6.85
N GLN A 505 -20.15 25.23 -5.87
CA GLN A 505 -20.34 23.79 -6.10
C GLN A 505 -21.66 23.51 -6.86
N PRO A 506 -21.62 22.66 -7.90
CA PRO A 506 -22.82 22.29 -8.64
C PRO A 506 -23.74 21.42 -7.78
N GLU A 507 -25.04 21.50 -8.06
CA GLU A 507 -26.06 20.65 -7.43
C GLU A 507 -25.92 19.18 -7.84
N ALA A 508 -25.68 18.95 -9.13
CA ALA A 508 -25.63 17.62 -9.71
C ALA A 508 -24.52 16.79 -9.05
N ARG A 509 -24.93 15.66 -8.45
CA ARG A 509 -24.00 14.73 -7.82
C ARG A 509 -23.32 13.84 -8.86
N THR A 510 -22.00 13.78 -8.83
CA THR A 510 -21.20 12.84 -9.63
C THR A 510 -20.31 12.02 -8.71
N GLU A 511 -20.10 10.76 -9.09
CA GLU A 511 -19.16 9.88 -8.40
C GLU A 511 -17.70 10.33 -8.64
N PRO A 512 -16.74 9.83 -7.83
CA PRO A 512 -15.34 10.19 -7.96
C PRO A 512 -14.69 9.95 -9.34
N PHE A 513 -15.06 8.89 -10.04
CA PHE A 513 -14.47 8.60 -11.35
C PHE A 513 -15.10 9.50 -12.45
N PRO A 514 -14.30 10.07 -13.37
CA PRO A 514 -12.84 9.92 -13.54
C PRO A 514 -11.98 11.03 -12.91
N ASP A 515 -12.58 12.12 -12.41
CA ASP A 515 -11.87 13.38 -12.13
C ASP A 515 -12.29 14.07 -10.82
N GLY A 516 -12.96 13.34 -9.93
CA GLY A 516 -13.38 13.78 -8.61
C GLY A 516 -14.89 13.95 -8.47
N ALA A 517 -15.39 13.73 -7.25
CA ALA A 517 -16.81 13.84 -6.96
C ALA A 517 -17.27 15.30 -6.94
N ARG A 518 -18.48 15.56 -7.43
CA ARG A 518 -19.17 16.86 -7.40
C ARG A 518 -20.55 16.70 -6.78
N GLY A 519 -21.12 17.80 -6.31
CA GLY A 519 -22.42 17.81 -5.65
C GLY A 519 -22.37 18.45 -4.27
N TRP A 520 -23.55 18.68 -3.70
CA TRP A 520 -23.72 19.16 -2.32
C TRP A 520 -23.71 17.99 -1.34
N HIS A 521 -22.98 18.14 -0.24
CA HIS A 521 -23.08 17.18 0.85
C HIS A 521 -24.40 17.42 1.61
N SER A 522 -25.14 16.34 1.89
CA SER A 522 -26.35 16.39 2.71
C SER A 522 -26.23 15.44 3.90
N VAL A 523 -26.72 15.89 5.05
CA VAL A 523 -26.81 15.12 6.28
C VAL A 523 -28.23 15.21 6.83
N VAL A 524 -28.78 14.07 7.21
CA VAL A 524 -30.06 14.00 7.92
C VAL A 524 -29.80 13.76 9.40
N PHE A 525 -30.38 14.56 10.29
CA PHE A 525 -30.32 14.37 11.75
C PHE A 525 -31.70 14.59 12.39
N ALA A 526 -31.82 14.35 13.70
CA ALA A 526 -33.06 14.55 14.44
C ALA A 526 -32.86 15.45 15.66
N VAL A 527 -33.80 16.35 15.88
CA VAL A 527 -33.89 17.22 17.07
C VAL A 527 -34.86 16.59 18.06
N GLU A 528 -34.44 16.45 19.31
CA GLU A 528 -35.25 15.91 20.40
C GLU A 528 -36.49 16.79 20.68
N GLY A 529 -37.55 16.16 21.20
CA GLY A 529 -38.87 16.77 21.41
C GLY A 529 -39.13 17.31 22.81
#